data_AF-A0A355BEX3-F1
#
_entry.id   AF-A0A355BEX3-F1
#
_cell.length_a   1.000
_cell.length_b   1.000
_cell.length_c   1.000
_cell.angle_alpha   90.00
_cell.angle_beta   90.00
_cell.angle_gamma   90.00
#
_symmetry.space_group_name_H-M   'P 1'
#
loop_
_entity.id
_entity.type
_entity.pdbx_description
1 polymer ?
#
loop_
_entity_poly.entity_id
_entity_poly.type
_entity_poly.pdbx_seq_one_letter_code
_entity_poly.pdbx_strand_id
1 'polypeptide(L)'
;MSSHHIVRDDQEPALIIANGAACSTELIGQLLEWSPLVIVLDAAIERVLELGIKVDVLLGDFDRGFNASYYQESQYPIEIVYTPV
;
A
#
# COMPACT_ATOMS: atom_id res chain seq x y z
N MET A 1 -8.54 27.89 3.54
CA MET A 1 -7.13 28.32 3.54
C MET A 1 -6.35 27.32 2.71
N SER A 2 -5.72 27.74 1.61
CA SER A 2 -4.91 26.83 0.79
C SER A 2 -3.56 26.62 1.47
N SER A 3 -3.40 25.48 2.13
CA SER A 3 -2.10 24.99 2.57
C SER A 3 -1.25 24.72 1.33
N HIS A 4 -0.30 25.60 1.04
CA HIS A 4 0.71 25.37 0.01
C HIS A 4 1.58 24.19 0.46
N HIS A 5 1.34 23.01 -0.12
CA HIS A 5 2.24 21.87 0.04
C HIS A 5 3.38 22.07 -0.96
N ILE A 6 4.58 22.37 -0.47
CA ILE A 6 5.79 22.43 -1.29
C ILE A 6 6.37 21.02 -1.32
N VAL A 7 6.15 20.32 -2.43
CA VAL A 7 6.85 19.05 -2.71
C VAL A 7 8.24 19.40 -3.21
N ARG A 8 9.27 18.87 -2.54
CA ARG A 8 10.66 18.94 -3.01
C ARG A 8 11.01 17.64 -3.72
N ASP A 9 12.14 17.63 -4.41
CA ASP A 9 12.69 16.39 -4.97
C ASP A 9 12.76 15.30 -3.88
N ASP A 10 12.36 14.07 -4.23
CA ASP A 10 12.25 12.91 -3.35
C ASP A 10 11.19 13.01 -2.21
N GLN A 11 10.18 13.89 -2.32
CA GLN A 11 9.05 13.99 -1.38
C GLN A 11 7.70 13.56 -1.98
N GLU A 12 7.71 12.56 -2.85
CA GLU A 12 6.50 12.03 -3.46
C GLU A 12 5.58 11.43 -2.37
N PRO A 13 4.27 11.73 -2.39
CA PRO A 13 3.35 11.20 -1.40
C PRO A 13 3.17 9.68 -1.59
N ALA A 14 3.26 8.94 -0.49
CA ALA A 14 2.92 7.52 -0.45
C ALA A 14 1.44 7.31 -0.06
N LEU A 15 0.85 6.24 -0.57
CA LEU A 15 -0.48 5.77 -0.18
C LEU A 15 -0.34 4.52 0.70
N ILE A 16 -0.79 4.61 1.95
CA ILE A 16 -0.86 3.46 2.86
C ILE A 16 -2.30 2.94 2.94
N ILE A 17 -2.49 1.64 2.69
CA ILE A 17 -3.79 0.95 2.82
C ILE A 17 -3.72 -0.07 3.95
N ALA A 18 -4.45 0.21 5.03
CA ALA A 18 -4.58 -0.64 6.21
C ALA A 18 -5.87 -1.46 6.21
N ASN A 19 -6.00 -2.43 7.12
CA ASN A 19 -7.18 -3.31 7.22
C ASN A 19 -8.33 -2.69 8.04
N GLY A 20 -8.72 -1.48 7.69
CA GLY A 20 -9.86 -0.77 8.28
C GLY A 20 -11.19 -1.01 7.56
N ALA A 21 -12.15 -0.12 7.83
CA ALA A 21 -13.36 -0.03 7.04
C ALA A 21 -13.02 0.27 5.57
N ALA A 22 -13.84 -0.23 4.64
CA ALA A 22 -13.64 0.01 3.22
C ALA A 22 -13.67 1.52 2.92
N CYS A 23 -12.68 1.99 2.16
CA CYS A 23 -12.65 3.36 1.67
C CYS A 23 -13.57 3.53 0.45
N SER A 24 -13.95 4.77 0.15
CA SER A 24 -14.64 5.09 -1.10
C SER A 24 -13.77 4.70 -2.30
N THR A 25 -14.35 3.98 -3.26
CA THR A 25 -13.67 3.62 -4.51
C THR A 25 -13.28 4.83 -5.34
N GLU A 26 -14.09 5.89 -5.30
CA GLU A 26 -13.81 7.16 -5.99
C GLU A 26 -12.55 7.83 -5.40
N LEU A 27 -12.44 7.88 -4.07
CA LEU A 27 -11.28 8.45 -3.39
C LEU A 27 -10.01 7.63 -3.66
N ILE A 28 -10.11 6.30 -3.64
CA ILE A 28 -8.98 5.42 -4.01
C ILE A 28 -8.52 5.73 -5.44
N GLY A 29 -9.44 5.83 -6.39
CA GLY A 29 -9.12 6.17 -7.79
C GLY A 29 -8.37 7.50 -7.90
N GLN A 30 -8.90 8.56 -7.26
CA GLN A 30 -8.27 9.88 -7.24
C GLN A 30 -6.86 9.87 -6.64
N LEU A 31 -6.60 9.06 -5.62
CA LEU A 31 -5.27 8.95 -5.01
C LEU A 31 -4.29 8.18 -5.90
N LEU A 32 -4.76 7.15 -6.62
CA LEU A 32 -3.94 6.34 -7.53
C LEU A 32 -3.55 7.08 -8.81
N GLU A 33 -4.31 8.10 -9.24
CA GLU A 33 -3.98 8.95 -10.41
C GLU A 33 -2.62 9.67 -10.28
N TRP A 34 -2.15 9.85 -9.04
CA TRP A 34 -0.84 10.45 -8.76
C TRP A 34 0.32 9.46 -8.91
N SER A 35 0.04 8.20 -9.28
CA SER A 35 1.00 7.11 -9.30
C SER A 35 1.86 7.04 -8.01
N PRO A 36 1.23 7.03 -6.82
CA PRO A 36 1.97 7.05 -5.56
C PRO A 36 2.70 5.73 -5.33
N LEU A 37 3.68 5.74 -4.44
CA LEU A 37 4.17 4.51 -3.81
C LEU A 37 3.04 3.87 -3.00
N VAL A 38 2.64 2.64 -3.32
CA VAL A 38 1.54 1.93 -2.64
C VAL A 38 2.09 0.95 -1.61
N ILE A 39 1.79 1.24 -0.34
CA ILE A 39 2.17 0.42 0.81
C ILE A 39 0.90 -0.21 1.38
N VAL A 40 0.89 -1.54 1.53
CA VAL A 40 -0.27 -2.29 2.03
C VAL A 40 0.10 -3.08 3.27
N LEU A 41 -0.77 -3.06 4.28
CA LEU A 41 -0.58 -3.91 5.45
C LEU A 41 -0.95 -5.36 5.16
N ASP A 42 -0.25 -6.31 5.77
CA ASP A 42 -0.48 -7.75 5.64
C ASP A 42 -1.95 -8.17 5.72
N ALA A 43 -2.69 -7.66 6.69
CA ALA A 43 -4.10 -8.00 6.89
C ALA A 43 -5.04 -7.43 5.79
N ALA A 44 -4.56 -6.52 4.94
CA ALA A 44 -5.33 -5.90 3.86
C ALA A 44 -4.97 -6.42 2.45
N ILE A 45 -3.89 -7.18 2.29
CA ILE A 45 -3.32 -7.50 0.97
C ILE A 45 -4.32 -8.14 0.01
N GLU A 46 -5.04 -9.17 0.44
CA GLU A 46 -5.99 -9.90 -0.42
C GLU A 46 -7.07 -8.97 -0.97
N ARG A 47 -7.66 -8.13 -0.10
CA ARG A 47 -8.71 -7.17 -0.48
C ARG A 47 -8.19 -6.12 -1.46
N VAL A 48 -6.92 -5.73 -1.36
CA VAL A 48 -6.31 -4.74 -2.26
C VAL A 48 -5.99 -5.36 -3.62
N LEU A 49 -5.51 -6.61 -3.64
CA LEU A 49 -5.26 -7.34 -4.88
C LEU A 49 -6.54 -7.64 -5.65
N GLU A 50 -7.64 -7.94 -4.97
CA GLU A 50 -8.98 -8.09 -5.58
C GLU A 50 -9.46 -6.82 -6.29
N LEU A 51 -9.00 -5.64 -5.85
CA LEU A 51 -9.28 -4.35 -6.51
C LEU A 51 -8.41 -4.10 -7.74
N GLY A 52 -7.47 -4.98 -8.06
CA GLY A 52 -6.53 -4.83 -9.17
C GLY A 52 -5.48 -3.75 -8.94
N ILE A 53 -5.26 -3.35 -7.69
CA ILE A 53 -4.29 -2.32 -7.32
C ILE A 53 -2.90 -2.97 -7.24
N LYS A 54 -1.94 -2.40 -7.99
CA LYS A 54 -0.53 -2.80 -7.90
C LYS A 54 0.03 -2.37 -6.54
N VAL A 55 0.66 -3.30 -5.84
CA VAL A 55 1.29 -3.08 -4.54
C VAL A 55 2.80 -3.04 -4.71
N ASP A 56 3.44 -2.01 -4.17
CA ASP A 56 4.88 -1.83 -4.21
C ASP A 56 5.56 -2.34 -2.94
N VAL A 57 4.91 -2.15 -1.77
CA VAL A 57 5.42 -2.58 -0.46
C VAL A 57 4.34 -3.32 0.31
N LEU A 58 4.67 -4.50 0.82
CA LEU A 58 3.88 -5.24 1.79
C LEU A 58 4.53 -5.10 3.17
N LEU A 59 3.81 -4.49 4.11
CA LEU A 59 4.29 -4.13 5.45
C LEU A 59 3.53 -4.92 6.53
N GLY A 60 4.21 -5.54 7.47
CA GLY A 60 3.54 -6.29 8.54
C GLY A 60 4.49 -6.96 9.53
N ASP A 61 3.95 -7.49 10.63
CA ASP A 61 4.67 -8.43 11.48
C ASP A 61 4.63 -9.85 10.88
N PHE A 62 3.71 -10.08 9.94
CA PHE A 62 3.47 -11.35 9.26
C PHE A 62 3.25 -12.49 10.25
N ASP A 63 2.60 -12.19 11.37
CA ASP A 63 2.23 -13.18 12.36
C ASP A 63 1.11 -14.12 11.85
N ARG A 64 0.67 -15.07 12.68
CA ARG A 64 -0.48 -15.95 12.40
C ARG A 64 -0.37 -16.86 11.17
N GLY A 65 0.87 -17.20 10.77
CA GLY A 65 1.11 -18.11 9.65
C GLY A 65 0.94 -17.45 8.28
N PHE A 66 1.07 -16.13 8.21
CA PHE A 66 1.06 -15.39 6.96
C PHE A 66 2.31 -15.70 6.12
N ASN A 67 2.13 -16.06 4.85
CA ASN A 67 3.22 -16.36 3.93
C ASN A 67 3.49 -15.18 2.98
N ALA A 68 4.33 -14.23 3.41
CA ALA A 68 4.68 -13.06 2.60
C ALA A 68 5.35 -13.40 1.26
N SER A 69 6.12 -14.52 1.20
CA SER A 69 6.82 -14.93 -0.03
C SER A 69 5.88 -15.26 -1.18
N TYR A 70 4.65 -15.72 -0.89
CA TYR A 70 3.63 -15.95 -1.92
C TYR A 70 3.30 -14.68 -2.71
N TYR A 71 3.20 -13.54 -2.02
CA TYR A 71 2.92 -12.25 -2.67
C TYR A 71 4.14 -11.71 -3.40
N GLN A 72 5.34 -12.01 -2.90
CA GLN A 72 6.59 -11.63 -3.56
C GLN A 72 6.72 -12.23 -4.97
N GLU A 73 6.33 -13.49 -5.13
CA GLU A 73 6.36 -14.18 -6.42
C GLU A 73 5.22 -13.74 -7.35
N SER A 74 4.01 -13.53 -6.81
CA SER A 74 2.82 -13.21 -7.62
C SER A 74 2.70 -11.75 -8.02
N GLN A 75 3.33 -10.82 -7.28
CA GLN A 75 3.23 -9.38 -7.49
C GLN A 75 4.58 -8.73 -7.80
N TYR A 76 5.54 -9.46 -8.38
CA TYR A 76 6.87 -8.90 -8.64
C TYR A 76 6.86 -7.65 -9.55
N PRO A 77 7.66 -6.60 -9.23
CA PRO A 77 8.38 -6.41 -7.97
C PRO A 77 7.43 -5.94 -6.86
N ILE A 78 7.64 -6.47 -5.65
CA ILE A 78 7.04 -6.02 -4.39
C ILE A 78 8.10 -6.19 -3.28
N GLU A 79 8.24 -5.18 -2.43
CA GLU A 79 9.14 -5.20 -1.28
C GLU A 79 8.41 -5.72 -0.04
N ILE A 80 9.06 -6.60 0.73
CA ILE A 80 8.53 -7.11 1.99
C ILE A 80 9.23 -6.39 3.14
N VAL A 81 8.48 -5.64 3.95
CA VAL A 81 9.00 -4.88 5.09
C VAL A 81 8.40 -5.41 6.38
N TYR A 82 9.27 -5.83 7.30
CA TYR A 82 8.86 -6.31 8.62
C TYR A 82 8.68 -5.13 9.58
N THR A 83 7.60 -5.11 10.35
CA THR A 83 7.47 -4.14 11.43
C THR A 83 8.51 -4.40 12.54
N PRO A 84 8.97 -3.36 13.25
CA PRO A 84 9.86 -3.55 14.39
C PRO A 84 9.20 -4.44 15.46
N VAL A 85 9.98 -5.38 15.99
CA VAL A 85 9.64 -6.24 17.13
C VAL A 85 9.89 -5.55 18.46
#